data_AF-A0A3B8X283-F1
#
_entry.id   AF-A0A3B8X283-F1
#
_cell.length_a   1.000
_cell.length_b   1.000
_cell.length_c   1.000
_cell.angle_alpha   90.00
_cell.angle_beta   90.00
_cell.angle_gamma   90.00
#
_symmetry.space_group_name_H-M   'P 1'
#
loop_
_entity.id
_entity.type
_entity.pdbx_description
1 polymer ?
#
loop_
_entity_poly.entity_id
_entity_poly.type
_entity_poly.pdbx_seq_one_letter_code
_entity_poly.pdbx_strand_id
1 'polypeptide(L)'
;MRRVSLVLVLAIVSLGISAQEKPKTGWVYTPMPNLSYNTDQGLNLGAFCDFFYYGDGTVYPNFLHHAGFSAAFATKGSWFAHFYYESVALVPGLRVSASATYRDCYANNFYGFNGIASPFFPELELNKETRTAWYTNRRRFFRAAAAMQGSVSGHLQWVGGLVFRHVMMDDFSLRNYDSGRSLYLRYRDIGLIEPEEFSGGTSLELKGGLIYDTRDVELFPSRGIYAEGLLIGNADLKQWRYNYLQLSLHWRHYLTLVPRRLIFAYHLGLQHTLAGEVPFYNLNELATIHYAYEENSGLGSRYSIRGFRY
;
A
#
# COMPACT_ATOMS: atom_id res chain seq x y z
N MET A 1 -45.06 7.21 9.88
CA MET A 1 -44.21 6.54 10.88
C MET A 1 -42.86 7.26 10.91
N ARG A 2 -42.55 7.98 11.99
CA ARG A 2 -41.36 8.82 12.13
C ARG A 2 -40.12 7.94 12.38
N ARG A 3 -39.11 8.04 11.51
CA ARG A 3 -37.80 7.42 11.70
C ARG A 3 -37.01 8.25 12.69
N VAL A 4 -36.68 7.69 13.86
CA VAL A 4 -35.75 8.28 14.81
C VAL A 4 -34.36 7.77 14.46
N SER A 5 -33.51 8.64 13.92
CA SER A 5 -32.09 8.33 13.69
C SER A 5 -31.35 8.56 15.00
N LEU A 6 -30.85 7.48 15.60
CA LEU A 6 -29.99 7.54 16.79
C LEU A 6 -28.55 7.82 16.31
N VAL A 7 -28.06 9.03 16.54
CA VAL A 7 -26.64 9.39 16.30
C VAL A 7 -25.87 9.15 17.59
N LEU A 8 -25.04 8.11 17.62
CA LEU A 8 -24.10 7.86 18.70
C LEU A 8 -22.83 8.71 18.44
N VAL A 9 -22.69 9.84 19.12
CA VAL A 9 -21.46 10.64 19.10
C VAL A 9 -20.51 10.07 20.15
N LEU A 10 -19.46 9.37 19.70
CA LEU A 10 -18.35 8.99 20.56
C LEU A 10 -17.41 10.19 20.71
N ALA A 11 -17.58 10.97 21.78
CA ALA A 11 -16.68 12.05 22.11
C ALA A 11 -15.39 11.47 22.72
N ILE A 12 -14.31 11.40 21.94
CA ILE A 12 -12.96 11.17 22.47
C ILE A 12 -12.47 12.51 23.00
N VAL A 13 -12.55 12.69 24.32
CA VAL A 13 -11.90 13.81 25.02
C VAL A 13 -10.40 13.49 25.05
N SER A 14 -9.62 14.10 24.16
CA SER A 14 -8.17 14.09 24.25
C SER A 14 -7.73 15.10 25.31
N LEU A 15 -7.54 14.66 26.55
CA LEU A 15 -6.82 15.43 27.56
C LEU A 15 -5.35 15.52 27.12
N GLY A 16 -4.93 16.70 26.67
CA GLY A 16 -3.54 16.99 26.36
C GLY A 16 -2.69 17.02 27.63
N ILE A 17 -2.13 15.86 28.00
CA ILE A 17 -1.04 15.78 28.97
C ILE A 17 0.25 15.75 28.15
N SER A 18 0.97 16.87 28.14
CA SER A 18 2.34 16.92 27.63
C SER A 18 3.27 16.25 28.64
N ALA A 19 3.21 14.92 28.74
CA ALA A 19 4.20 14.13 29.45
C ALA A 19 5.45 14.02 28.57
N GLN A 20 6.60 14.40 29.10
CA GLN A 20 7.88 14.09 28.49
C GLN A 20 8.01 12.55 28.51
N GLU A 21 7.76 11.89 27.38
CA GLU A 21 7.80 10.42 27.31
C GLU A 21 9.20 9.95 27.73
N LYS A 22 9.26 9.08 28.74
CA LYS A 22 10.51 8.39 29.10
C LYS A 22 10.92 7.52 27.90
N PRO A 23 12.22 7.48 27.54
CA PRO A 23 12.70 6.60 26.49
C PRO A 23 12.24 5.16 26.74
N LYS A 24 11.64 4.55 25.73
CA LYS A 24 11.21 3.15 25.79
C LYS A 24 12.44 2.26 25.66
N THR A 25 12.49 1.17 26.43
CA THR A 25 13.57 0.18 26.41
C THR A 25 13.02 -1.21 26.15
N GLY A 26 13.86 -2.12 25.67
CA GLY A 26 13.48 -3.51 25.40
C GLY A 26 12.38 -3.64 24.35
N TRP A 27 11.57 -4.70 24.50
CA TRP A 27 10.43 -4.98 23.63
C TRP A 27 9.19 -4.20 24.06
N VAL A 28 8.55 -3.55 23.10
CA VAL A 28 7.26 -2.88 23.26
C VAL A 28 6.34 -3.39 22.16
N TYR A 29 5.10 -3.73 22.53
CA TYR A 29 4.10 -4.21 21.58
C TYR A 29 2.82 -3.38 21.68
N THR A 30 2.17 -3.14 20.54
CA THR A 30 0.95 -2.33 20.45
C THR A 30 -0.13 -3.09 19.68
N PRO A 31 -0.94 -3.91 20.37
CA PRO A 31 -2.05 -4.62 19.73
C PRO A 31 -3.25 -3.67 19.62
N MET A 32 -3.86 -3.61 18.44
CA MET A 32 -5.02 -2.76 18.18
C MET A 32 -6.07 -3.53 17.36
N PRO A 33 -7.33 -3.60 17.83
CA PRO A 33 -8.41 -4.12 16.99
C PRO A 33 -8.69 -3.15 15.84
N ASN A 34 -9.09 -3.71 14.71
CA ASN A 34 -9.58 -2.96 13.55
C ASN A 34 -11.06 -3.30 13.33
N LEU A 35 -11.90 -2.29 13.41
CA LEU A 35 -13.34 -2.38 13.14
C LEU A 35 -13.70 -1.25 12.18
N SER A 36 -14.24 -1.60 11.02
CA SER A 36 -14.79 -0.61 10.09
C SER A 36 -15.99 -1.16 9.33
N TYR A 37 -16.76 -0.28 8.70
CA TYR A 37 -17.88 -0.66 7.84
C TYR A 37 -17.85 0.19 6.58
N ASN A 38 -18.05 -0.44 5.43
CA ASN A 38 -18.37 0.26 4.19
C ASN A 38 -19.43 -0.51 3.39
N THR A 39 -20.11 0.19 2.47
CA THR A 39 -21.20 -0.40 1.68
C THR A 39 -20.76 -1.50 0.75
N ASP A 40 -19.48 -1.55 0.39
CA ASP A 40 -18.96 -2.35 -0.72
C ASP A 40 -18.48 -3.71 -0.21
N GLN A 41 -17.75 -3.71 0.90
CA GLN A 41 -17.14 -4.85 1.62
C GLN A 41 -17.92 -5.26 2.90
N GLY A 42 -18.80 -4.41 3.41
CA GLY A 42 -19.58 -4.66 4.62
C GLY A 42 -18.80 -4.37 5.90
N LEU A 43 -19.06 -5.13 6.97
CA LEU A 43 -18.33 -5.03 8.23
C LEU A 43 -16.95 -5.68 8.08
N ASN A 44 -15.90 -4.94 8.40
CA ASN A 44 -14.52 -5.41 8.47
C ASN A 44 -14.13 -5.60 9.93
N LEU A 45 -13.62 -6.79 10.24
CA LEU A 45 -13.14 -7.19 11.55
C LEU A 45 -11.70 -7.67 11.42
N GLY A 46 -10.80 -7.13 12.23
CA GLY A 46 -9.41 -7.51 12.20
C GLY A 46 -8.64 -7.02 13.41
N ALA A 47 -7.33 -7.19 13.36
CA ALA A 47 -6.41 -6.66 14.34
C ALA A 47 -5.05 -6.44 13.68
N PHE A 48 -4.25 -5.55 14.28
CA PHE A 48 -2.83 -5.47 14.01
C PHE A 48 -2.05 -5.39 15.31
N CYS A 49 -0.79 -5.79 15.26
CA CYS A 49 0.13 -5.69 16.36
C CYS A 49 1.53 -5.33 15.83
N ASP A 50 2.05 -4.21 16.29
CA ASP A 50 3.43 -3.81 16.06
C ASP A 50 4.29 -4.20 17.27
N PHE A 51 5.49 -4.72 17.01
CA PHE A 51 6.51 -5.08 17.97
C PHE A 51 7.76 -4.25 17.67
N PHE A 52 8.20 -3.44 18.62
CA PHE A 52 9.42 -2.65 18.53
C PHE A 52 10.42 -3.13 19.57
N TYR A 53 11.70 -3.18 19.20
CA TYR A 53 12.79 -3.37 20.13
C TYR A 53 13.69 -2.13 20.15
N TYR A 54 13.80 -1.50 21.32
CA TYR A 54 14.55 -0.25 21.53
C TYR A 54 15.92 -0.45 22.20
N GLY A 55 16.32 -1.69 22.47
CA GLY A 55 17.57 -1.97 23.19
C GLY A 55 17.55 -1.39 24.62
N ASP A 56 18.59 -0.65 24.98
CA ASP A 56 18.69 0.07 26.26
C ASP A 56 17.97 1.44 26.26
N GLY A 57 17.32 1.81 25.15
CA GLY A 57 16.60 3.07 24.97
C GLY A 57 17.43 4.21 24.39
N THR A 58 18.73 4.01 24.15
CA THR A 58 19.61 5.05 23.56
C THR A 58 19.22 5.44 22.14
N VAL A 59 18.54 4.54 21.41
CA VAL A 59 18.10 4.76 20.03
C VAL A 59 16.71 5.38 19.91
N TYR A 60 15.93 5.46 21.02
CA TYR A 60 14.59 6.03 21.00
C TYR A 60 14.61 7.50 20.54
N PRO A 61 13.70 7.96 19.65
CA PRO A 61 12.47 7.31 19.20
C PRO A 61 12.61 6.34 18.01
N ASN A 62 13.83 6.07 17.53
CA ASN A 62 14.08 5.04 16.52
C ASN A 62 14.14 3.64 17.15
N PHE A 63 14.17 2.60 16.31
CA PHE A 63 14.14 1.20 16.74
C PHE A 63 15.33 0.39 16.19
N LEU A 64 15.65 -0.72 16.84
CA LEU A 64 16.62 -1.72 16.35
C LEU A 64 15.92 -2.82 15.54
N HIS A 65 14.72 -3.20 15.98
CA HIS A 65 13.84 -4.14 15.30
C HIS A 65 12.40 -3.61 15.31
N HIS A 66 11.70 -3.77 14.19
CA HIS A 66 10.28 -3.52 14.05
C HIS A 66 9.65 -4.71 13.33
N ALA A 67 8.66 -5.35 13.95
CA ALA A 67 7.84 -6.36 13.31
C ALA A 67 6.38 -5.95 13.37
N GLY A 68 5.63 -6.18 12.30
CA GLY A 68 4.20 -5.90 12.22
C GLY A 68 3.45 -7.13 11.75
N PHE A 69 2.32 -7.40 12.38
CA PHE A 69 1.35 -8.37 11.88
C PHE A 69 -0.02 -7.71 11.80
N SER A 70 -0.73 -7.89 10.70
CA SER A 70 -2.11 -7.44 10.55
C SER A 70 -2.93 -8.44 9.75
N ALA A 71 -4.18 -8.63 10.16
CA ALA A 71 -5.14 -9.43 9.43
C ALA A 71 -6.54 -8.87 9.64
N ALA A 72 -7.34 -8.87 8.58
CA ALA A 72 -8.75 -8.52 8.66
C ALA A 72 -9.56 -9.28 7.64
N PHE A 73 -10.83 -9.51 7.96
CA PHE A 73 -11.82 -10.07 7.05
C PHE A 73 -13.06 -9.19 7.01
N ALA A 74 -13.68 -9.14 5.84
CA ALA A 74 -14.90 -8.41 5.55
C ALA A 74 -16.07 -9.38 5.44
N THR A 75 -17.25 -8.99 5.91
CA THR A 75 -18.47 -9.83 5.82
C THR A 75 -18.88 -10.20 4.40
N LYS A 76 -18.41 -9.47 3.38
CA LYS A 76 -18.66 -9.78 1.97
C LYS A 76 -17.49 -10.52 1.29
N GLY A 77 -16.57 -11.09 2.06
CA GLY A 77 -15.59 -12.07 1.58
C GLY A 77 -14.20 -11.52 1.28
N SER A 78 -13.99 -10.20 1.31
CA SER A 78 -12.62 -9.67 1.21
C SER A 78 -11.84 -9.98 2.47
N TRP A 79 -10.56 -10.29 2.37
CA TRP A 79 -9.69 -10.45 3.53
C TRP A 79 -8.23 -10.22 3.18
N PHE A 80 -7.41 -9.96 4.19
CA PHE A 80 -5.96 -9.91 4.01
C PHE A 80 -5.24 -10.40 5.24
N ALA A 81 -3.99 -10.81 5.04
CA ALA A 81 -2.99 -11.02 6.06
C ALA A 81 -1.68 -10.41 5.59
N HIS A 82 -1.01 -9.67 6.48
CA HIS A 82 0.23 -8.98 6.20
C HIS A 82 1.18 -9.12 7.37
N PHE A 83 2.41 -9.51 7.04
CA PHE A 83 3.54 -9.56 7.94
C PHE A 83 4.65 -8.67 7.39
N TYR A 84 5.29 -7.94 8.29
CA TYR A 84 6.44 -7.09 8.01
C TYR A 84 7.49 -7.28 9.10
N TYR A 85 8.76 -7.21 8.70
CA TYR A 85 9.89 -7.16 9.59
C TYR A 85 10.95 -6.23 9.03
N GLU A 86 11.55 -5.46 9.93
CA GLU A 86 12.67 -4.58 9.65
C GLU A 86 13.66 -4.56 10.79
N SER A 87 14.94 -4.47 10.45
CA SER A 87 16.00 -4.29 11.43
C SER A 87 17.18 -3.51 10.90
N VAL A 88 17.73 -2.65 11.76
CA VAL A 88 19.03 -1.97 11.56
C VAL A 88 20.17 -2.65 12.34
N ALA A 89 19.87 -3.73 13.06
CA ALA A 89 20.79 -4.42 13.97
C ALA A 89 21.02 -5.90 13.61
N LEU A 90 20.18 -6.50 12.76
CA LEU A 90 20.28 -7.91 12.39
C LEU A 90 21.57 -8.20 11.61
N VAL A 91 21.95 -7.30 10.70
CA VAL A 91 23.20 -7.39 9.93
C VAL A 91 24.00 -6.12 10.15
N PRO A 92 25.25 -6.18 10.67
CA PRO A 92 26.05 -4.99 10.94
C PRO A 92 26.18 -4.08 9.71
N GLY A 93 25.83 -2.81 9.89
CA GLY A 93 25.93 -1.78 8.85
C GLY A 93 24.82 -1.80 7.80
N LEU A 94 23.85 -2.71 7.89
CA LEU A 94 22.74 -2.83 6.95
C LEU A 94 21.39 -2.75 7.64
N ARG A 95 20.47 -2.00 7.03
CA ARG A 95 19.04 -2.08 7.28
C ARG A 95 18.47 -3.17 6.40
N VAL A 96 17.81 -4.15 6.99
CA VAL A 96 17.21 -5.28 6.30
C VAL A 96 15.71 -5.30 6.54
N SER A 97 14.93 -5.54 5.50
CA SER A 97 13.48 -5.64 5.60
C SER A 97 12.95 -6.85 4.84
N ALA A 98 11.87 -7.42 5.35
CA ALA A 98 11.15 -8.52 4.73
C ALA A 98 9.64 -8.35 4.95
N SER A 99 8.83 -8.72 3.98
CA SER A 99 7.38 -8.70 4.12
C SER A 99 6.72 -9.84 3.35
N ALA A 100 5.56 -10.27 3.84
CA ALA A 100 4.68 -11.19 3.16
C ALA A 100 3.25 -10.68 3.26
N THR A 101 2.54 -10.63 2.14
CA THR A 101 1.16 -10.16 2.06
C THR A 101 0.33 -11.13 1.23
N TYR A 102 -0.82 -11.52 1.76
CA TYR A 102 -1.90 -12.07 0.97
C TYR A 102 -3.11 -11.15 1.09
N ARG A 103 -3.76 -10.84 -0.03
CA ARG A 103 -5.05 -10.15 -0.02
C ARG A 103 -5.98 -10.76 -1.05
N ASP A 104 -7.24 -10.88 -0.67
CA ASP A 104 -8.39 -11.12 -1.53
C ASP A 104 -9.31 -9.90 -1.45
N CYS A 105 -9.30 -9.09 -2.50
CA CYS A 105 -10.23 -7.98 -2.66
C CYS A 105 -11.38 -8.46 -3.54
N TYR A 106 -12.50 -8.77 -2.88
CA TYR A 106 -13.67 -9.33 -3.57
C TYR A 106 -14.34 -8.31 -4.48
N ALA A 107 -14.41 -7.04 -4.06
CA ALA A 107 -14.98 -5.94 -4.81
C ALA A 107 -13.90 -4.90 -5.12
N ASN A 108 -12.96 -5.28 -6.01
CA ASN A 108 -11.90 -4.39 -6.45
C ASN A 108 -12.43 -3.43 -7.52
N ASN A 109 -12.10 -2.14 -7.39
CA ASN A 109 -12.52 -1.13 -8.36
C ASN A 109 -11.71 -1.25 -9.66
N PHE A 110 -12.40 -1.18 -10.80
CA PHE A 110 -11.83 -1.19 -12.13
C PHE A 110 -12.56 -0.18 -13.02
N TYR A 111 -11.99 1.02 -13.13
CA TYR A 111 -12.55 2.12 -13.93
C TYR A 111 -12.04 2.16 -15.38
N GLY A 112 -11.41 1.08 -15.85
CA GLY A 112 -10.84 1.00 -17.19
C GLY A 112 -9.50 1.70 -17.32
N PHE A 113 -9.03 1.81 -18.56
CA PHE A 113 -7.73 2.38 -18.91
C PHE A 113 -7.90 3.82 -19.33
N ASN A 114 -6.97 4.67 -18.90
CA ASN A 114 -6.92 6.09 -19.24
C ASN A 114 -8.27 6.78 -19.00
N GLY A 115 -8.55 7.26 -17.78
CA GLY A 115 -9.90 7.68 -17.33
C GLY A 115 -10.71 8.59 -18.27
N ILE A 116 -10.09 9.34 -19.18
CA ILE A 116 -10.81 10.09 -20.25
C ILE A 116 -11.49 9.14 -21.26
N ALA A 117 -10.84 8.04 -21.62
CA ALA A 117 -11.34 7.02 -22.54
C ALA A 117 -12.37 6.07 -21.89
N SER A 118 -12.54 6.13 -20.57
CA SER A 118 -13.43 5.26 -19.78
C SER A 118 -14.36 6.12 -18.89
N PRO A 119 -15.37 6.82 -19.44
CA PRO A 119 -16.22 7.71 -18.66
C PRO A 119 -16.96 6.98 -17.55
N PHE A 120 -17.01 7.60 -16.37
CA PHE A 120 -17.70 7.06 -15.20
C PHE A 120 -19.19 7.41 -15.22
N PHE A 121 -20.03 6.39 -15.08
CA PHE A 121 -21.49 6.48 -15.03
C PHE A 121 -21.98 5.97 -13.67
N PRO A 122 -22.37 6.86 -12.73
CA PRO A 122 -22.78 6.49 -11.38
C PRO A 122 -23.89 5.43 -11.31
N GLU A 123 -24.79 5.41 -12.29
CA GLU A 123 -25.91 4.47 -12.40
C GLU A 123 -25.47 3.01 -12.65
N LEU A 124 -24.23 2.79 -13.08
CA LEU A 124 -23.65 1.45 -13.31
C LEU A 124 -22.79 0.95 -12.13
N GLU A 125 -22.56 1.80 -11.12
CA GLU A 125 -21.75 1.51 -9.94
C GLU A 125 -22.58 0.77 -8.88
N LEU A 126 -22.29 -0.51 -8.67
CA LEU A 126 -22.91 -1.36 -7.64
C LEU A 126 -24.44 -1.21 -7.54
N ASN A 127 -25.11 -1.06 -8.68
CA ASN A 127 -26.55 -0.85 -8.78
C ASN A 127 -27.31 -2.14 -8.44
N LYS A 128 -28.01 -2.13 -7.30
CA LYS A 128 -28.76 -3.29 -6.80
C LYS A 128 -30.06 -3.54 -7.53
N GLU A 129 -30.68 -2.50 -8.10
CA GLU A 129 -31.94 -2.61 -8.82
C GLU A 129 -31.74 -3.35 -10.15
N THR A 130 -30.68 -2.98 -10.87
CA THR A 130 -30.27 -3.63 -12.12
C THR A 130 -29.29 -4.78 -11.92
N ARG A 131 -28.94 -5.10 -10.67
CA ARG A 131 -27.95 -6.13 -10.27
C ARG A 131 -26.60 -5.98 -11.00
N THR A 132 -26.23 -4.75 -11.33
CA THR A 132 -25.05 -4.42 -12.15
C THR A 132 -23.89 -3.94 -11.28
N ALA A 133 -22.70 -4.47 -11.52
CA ALA A 133 -21.45 -4.06 -10.88
C ALA A 133 -20.39 -3.78 -11.97
N TRP A 134 -20.61 -2.72 -12.74
CA TRP A 134 -19.88 -2.50 -13.99
C TRP A 134 -18.39 -2.21 -13.77
N TYR A 135 -18.04 -1.41 -12.77
CA TYR A 135 -16.65 -1.02 -12.48
C TYR A 135 -16.01 -1.88 -11.39
N THR A 136 -16.44 -3.14 -11.26
CA THR A 136 -15.97 -4.03 -10.19
C THR A 136 -15.44 -5.34 -10.77
N ASN A 137 -14.29 -5.78 -10.27
CA ASN A 137 -13.75 -7.12 -10.50
C ASN A 137 -13.25 -7.72 -9.17
N ARG A 138 -12.76 -8.95 -9.20
CA ARG A 138 -12.09 -9.57 -8.06
C ARG A 138 -10.59 -9.58 -8.30
N ARG A 139 -9.82 -9.14 -7.31
CA ARG A 139 -8.35 -9.17 -7.35
C ARG A 139 -7.80 -9.86 -6.10
N ARG A 140 -7.04 -10.92 -6.32
CA ARG A 140 -6.24 -11.57 -5.27
C ARG A 140 -4.77 -11.39 -5.58
N PHE A 141 -3.95 -11.23 -4.56
CA PHE A 141 -2.52 -11.31 -4.74
C PHE A 141 -1.80 -11.87 -3.54
N PHE A 142 -0.68 -12.52 -3.83
CA PHE A 142 0.37 -12.81 -2.87
C PHE A 142 1.61 -11.98 -3.24
N ARG A 143 2.26 -11.39 -2.24
CA ARG A 143 3.52 -10.66 -2.39
C ARG A 143 4.48 -11.07 -1.29
N ALA A 144 5.70 -11.43 -1.66
CA ALA A 144 6.82 -11.56 -0.75
C ALA A 144 7.93 -10.60 -1.19
N ALA A 145 8.46 -9.82 -0.26
CA ALA A 145 9.52 -8.88 -0.55
C ALA A 145 10.64 -8.99 0.48
N ALA A 146 11.88 -8.81 0.03
CA ALA A 146 13.04 -8.67 0.89
C ALA A 146 13.94 -7.57 0.32
N ALA A 147 14.49 -6.73 1.19
CA ALA A 147 15.38 -5.65 0.80
C ALA A 147 16.49 -5.41 1.81
N MET A 148 17.56 -4.80 1.32
CA MET A 148 18.70 -4.35 2.10
C MET A 148 19.04 -2.92 1.71
N GLN A 149 19.44 -2.14 2.69
CA GLN A 149 19.84 -0.75 2.56
C GLN A 149 21.12 -0.51 3.36
N GLY A 150 22.07 0.19 2.77
CA GLY A 150 23.37 0.47 3.40
C GLY A 150 23.89 1.86 3.05
N SER A 151 24.83 2.36 3.84
CA SER A 151 25.43 3.68 3.63
C SER A 151 26.42 3.68 2.47
N VAL A 152 26.39 4.74 1.66
CA VAL A 152 27.42 5.04 0.65
C VAL A 152 28.36 6.11 1.20
N SER A 153 27.82 7.29 1.52
CA SER A 153 28.56 8.40 2.11
C SER A 153 27.60 9.45 2.67
N GLY A 154 27.87 9.92 3.89
CA GLY A 154 27.02 10.91 4.58
C GLY A 154 25.56 10.47 4.63
N HIS A 155 24.69 11.25 4.00
CA HIS A 155 23.24 11.02 3.92
C HIS A 155 22.80 10.14 2.74
N LEU A 156 23.74 9.74 1.86
CA LEU A 156 23.46 8.92 0.70
C LEU A 156 23.60 7.44 1.05
N GLN A 157 22.58 6.67 0.69
CA GLN A 157 22.43 5.25 0.95
C GLN A 157 22.11 4.52 -0.36
N TRP A 158 22.58 3.29 -0.48
CA TRP A 158 22.19 2.37 -1.54
C TRP A 158 21.06 1.48 -1.03
N VAL A 159 20.24 1.00 -1.95
CA VAL A 159 19.19 0.04 -1.63
C VAL A 159 19.04 -0.99 -2.74
N GLY A 160 18.79 -2.23 -2.35
CA GLY A 160 18.56 -3.35 -3.26
C GLY A 160 17.55 -4.33 -2.68
N GLY A 161 16.69 -4.90 -3.53
CA GLY A 161 15.65 -5.80 -3.07
C GLY A 161 15.06 -6.68 -4.16
N LEU A 162 14.31 -7.67 -3.70
CA LEU A 162 13.60 -8.66 -4.50
C LEU A 162 12.14 -8.65 -4.10
N VAL A 163 11.24 -8.66 -5.08
CA VAL A 163 9.79 -8.77 -4.85
C VAL A 163 9.24 -9.88 -5.74
N PHE A 164 8.77 -10.94 -5.11
CA PHE A 164 7.95 -11.95 -5.77
C PHE A 164 6.48 -11.56 -5.63
N ARG A 165 5.73 -11.65 -6.72
CA ARG A 165 4.30 -11.39 -6.72
C ARG A 165 3.56 -12.39 -7.58
N HIS A 166 2.39 -12.79 -7.12
CA HIS A 166 1.43 -13.56 -7.90
C HIS A 166 0.07 -12.88 -7.79
N VAL A 167 -0.47 -12.43 -8.91
CA VAL A 167 -1.78 -11.78 -9.01
C VAL A 167 -2.74 -12.74 -9.69
N MET A 168 -3.95 -12.84 -9.16
CA MET A 168 -5.06 -13.56 -9.76
C MET A 168 -6.23 -12.60 -9.91
N MET A 169 -6.84 -12.57 -11.09
CA MET A 169 -7.97 -11.71 -11.39
C MET A 169 -9.13 -12.53 -11.93
N ASP A 170 -10.32 -12.22 -11.45
CA ASP A 170 -11.56 -12.84 -11.91
C ASP A 170 -12.64 -11.76 -12.08
N ASP A 171 -13.71 -12.11 -12.79
CA ASP A 171 -14.93 -11.29 -12.79
C ASP A 171 -15.57 -11.26 -11.39
N PHE A 172 -16.31 -10.18 -11.11
CA PHE A 172 -17.05 -10.02 -9.88
C PHE A 172 -18.35 -10.83 -9.90
N SER A 173 -18.61 -11.60 -8.83
CA SER A 173 -19.86 -12.37 -8.71
C SER A 173 -20.30 -12.48 -7.25
N LEU A 174 -21.18 -11.60 -6.76
CA LEU A 174 -21.82 -11.72 -5.45
C LEU A 174 -23.29 -12.14 -5.61
N ARG A 175 -23.90 -12.75 -4.57
CA ARG A 175 -25.32 -13.17 -4.57
C ARG A 175 -26.34 -12.16 -5.13
N ASN A 176 -26.04 -10.85 -5.01
CA ASN A 176 -26.93 -9.75 -5.42
C ASN A 176 -26.52 -9.04 -6.71
N TYR A 177 -25.45 -9.50 -7.38
CA TYR A 177 -24.92 -8.90 -8.60
C TYR A 177 -24.68 -9.99 -9.63
N ASP A 178 -25.05 -9.73 -10.88
CA ASP A 178 -24.90 -10.71 -11.94
C ASP A 178 -23.46 -10.70 -12.47
N SER A 179 -22.84 -11.88 -12.55
CA SER A 179 -21.59 -12.05 -13.28
C SER A 179 -21.82 -11.89 -14.77
N GLY A 180 -20.79 -11.51 -15.53
CA GLY A 180 -20.91 -11.33 -16.99
C GLY A 180 -21.19 -9.90 -17.46
N ARG A 181 -21.33 -8.93 -16.54
CA ARG A 181 -21.66 -7.53 -16.86
C ARG A 181 -20.71 -6.55 -16.18
N SER A 182 -19.41 -6.71 -16.44
CA SER A 182 -18.37 -5.80 -15.97
C SER A 182 -17.59 -5.17 -17.14
N LEU A 183 -17.08 -3.97 -16.91
CA LEU A 183 -16.13 -3.30 -17.80
C LEU A 183 -14.89 -4.15 -18.02
N TYR A 184 -14.49 -4.90 -16.98
CA TYR A 184 -13.37 -5.84 -17.02
C TYR A 184 -13.57 -6.91 -18.09
N LEU A 185 -14.74 -7.56 -18.11
CA LEU A 185 -15.08 -8.54 -19.14
C LEU A 185 -15.22 -7.90 -20.51
N ARG A 186 -15.84 -6.71 -20.59
CA ARG A 186 -15.95 -5.99 -21.86
C ARG A 186 -14.57 -5.72 -22.47
N TYR A 187 -13.57 -5.36 -21.65
CA TYR A 187 -12.22 -5.05 -22.12
C TYR A 187 -11.50 -6.28 -22.65
N ARG A 188 -11.75 -7.45 -22.06
CA ARG A 188 -11.33 -8.73 -22.64
C ARG A 188 -12.02 -8.97 -23.99
N ASP A 189 -13.34 -8.81 -24.05
CA ASP A 189 -14.13 -9.16 -25.23
C ASP A 189 -13.80 -8.29 -26.46
N ILE A 190 -13.44 -7.02 -26.25
CA ILE A 190 -13.01 -6.10 -27.31
C ILE A 190 -11.49 -6.12 -27.55
N GLY A 191 -10.74 -6.95 -26.83
CA GLY A 191 -9.29 -7.12 -27.00
C GLY A 191 -8.42 -6.00 -26.43
N LEU A 192 -8.94 -5.17 -25.51
CA LEU A 192 -8.11 -4.21 -24.75
C LEU A 192 -7.31 -4.88 -23.63
N ILE A 193 -7.85 -5.95 -23.04
CA ILE A 193 -7.12 -6.83 -22.11
C ILE A 193 -6.91 -8.15 -22.82
N GLU A 194 -5.66 -8.57 -22.90
CA GLU A 194 -5.32 -9.82 -23.53
C GLU A 194 -5.73 -11.02 -22.66
N PRO A 195 -6.09 -12.17 -23.26
CA PRO A 195 -6.49 -13.36 -22.52
C PRO A 195 -5.46 -13.83 -21.48
N GLU A 196 -4.17 -13.70 -21.78
CA GLU A 196 -3.07 -14.10 -20.90
C GLU A 196 -2.90 -13.18 -19.68
N GLU A 197 -3.31 -11.91 -19.83
CA GLU A 197 -3.27 -10.90 -18.76
C GLU A 197 -4.54 -10.93 -17.91
N PHE A 198 -5.65 -11.36 -18.49
CA PHE A 198 -6.97 -11.40 -17.87
C PHE A 198 -7.04 -12.27 -16.60
N SER A 199 -6.23 -13.32 -16.48
CA SER A 199 -6.19 -14.14 -15.26
C SER A 199 -5.24 -13.60 -14.18
N GLY A 200 -4.49 -12.54 -14.48
CA GLY A 200 -3.31 -12.13 -13.72
C GLY A 200 -2.07 -12.96 -14.08
N GLY A 201 -0.98 -12.73 -13.34
CA GLY A 201 0.32 -13.34 -13.64
C GLY A 201 1.27 -13.37 -12.45
N THR A 202 2.46 -13.90 -12.69
CA THR A 202 3.54 -14.00 -11.69
C THR A 202 4.70 -13.13 -12.12
N SER A 203 5.21 -12.29 -11.21
CA SER A 203 6.35 -11.42 -11.46
C SER A 203 7.43 -11.60 -10.39
N LEU A 204 8.69 -11.59 -10.83
CA LEU A 204 9.85 -11.42 -9.96
C LEU A 204 10.54 -10.10 -10.30
N GLU A 205 10.44 -9.13 -9.40
CA GLU A 205 11.00 -7.79 -9.56
C GLU A 205 12.32 -7.69 -8.79
N LEU A 206 13.35 -7.24 -9.49
CA LEU A 206 14.62 -6.78 -8.93
C LEU A 206 14.54 -5.27 -8.78
N LYS A 207 14.80 -4.78 -7.56
CA LYS A 207 14.82 -3.34 -7.26
C LYS A 207 16.22 -2.93 -6.86
N GLY A 208 16.67 -1.80 -7.37
CA GLY A 208 17.95 -1.19 -7.01
C GLY A 208 17.87 0.32 -7.10
N GLY A 209 18.53 1.02 -6.18
CA GLY A 209 18.45 2.47 -6.17
C GLY A 209 19.25 3.16 -5.09
N LEU A 210 18.94 4.44 -4.90
CA LEU A 210 19.58 5.32 -3.95
C LEU A 210 18.53 6.01 -3.07
N ILE A 211 18.89 6.21 -1.82
CA ILE A 211 18.12 6.98 -0.84
C ILE A 211 19.01 8.11 -0.33
N TYR A 212 18.48 9.32 -0.28
CA TYR A 212 19.09 10.47 0.36
C TYR A 212 18.21 10.91 1.53
N ASP A 213 18.68 10.70 2.76
CA ASP A 213 17.90 10.97 3.97
C ASP A 213 18.64 11.91 4.93
N THR A 214 18.08 13.10 5.09
CA THR A 214 18.53 14.16 6.00
C THR A 214 17.49 14.49 7.07
N ARG A 215 16.43 13.67 7.18
CA ARG A 215 15.40 13.87 8.20
C ARG A 215 16.02 13.80 9.59
N ASP A 216 15.47 14.62 10.49
CA ASP A 216 15.85 14.61 11.90
C ASP A 216 15.33 13.38 12.64
N VAL A 217 14.08 12.99 12.37
CA VAL A 217 13.45 11.79 12.92
C VAL A 217 12.73 11.05 11.81
N GLU A 218 12.87 9.72 11.76
CA GLU A 218 12.30 8.90 10.69
C GLU A 218 10.77 8.86 10.73
N LEU A 219 10.20 8.63 11.92
CA LEU A 219 8.75 8.46 12.12
C LEU A 219 7.97 9.79 12.15
N PHE A 220 8.59 10.84 12.70
CA PHE A 220 7.95 12.15 12.90
C PHE A 220 8.90 13.30 12.51
N PRO A 221 9.27 13.41 11.23
CA PRO A 221 10.21 14.41 10.76
C PRO A 221 9.67 15.83 10.94
N SER A 222 10.49 16.72 11.49
CA SER A 222 10.19 18.15 11.60
C SER A 222 10.95 19.00 10.58
N ARG A 223 12.06 18.45 10.04
CA ARG A 223 12.91 19.09 9.05
C ARG A 223 13.67 18.07 8.21
N GLY A 224 14.15 18.50 7.05
CA GLY A 224 15.02 17.72 6.19
C GLY A 224 14.28 17.07 5.02
N ILE A 225 15.03 16.30 4.24
CA ILE A 225 14.62 15.71 2.97
C ILE A 225 14.74 14.19 3.06
N TYR A 226 13.75 13.50 2.50
CA TYR A 226 13.84 12.10 2.14
C TYR A 226 13.58 11.98 0.64
N ALA A 227 14.60 11.60 -0.11
CA ALA A 227 14.50 11.34 -1.54
C ALA A 227 14.87 9.88 -1.82
N GLU A 228 14.01 9.19 -2.56
CA GLU A 228 14.20 7.80 -2.98
C GLU A 228 14.12 7.76 -4.50
N GLY A 229 15.12 7.13 -5.13
CA GLY A 229 15.11 6.82 -6.55
C GLY A 229 15.39 5.35 -6.77
N LEU A 230 14.43 4.64 -7.37
CA LEU A 230 14.47 3.20 -7.60
C LEU A 230 14.34 2.89 -9.09
N LEU A 231 15.17 1.96 -9.55
CA LEU A 231 14.94 1.20 -10.77
C LEU A 231 14.36 -0.16 -10.41
N ILE A 232 13.28 -0.53 -11.08
CA ILE A 232 12.62 -1.83 -10.93
C ILE A 232 12.71 -2.55 -12.26
N GLY A 233 13.50 -3.62 -12.30
CA GLY A 233 13.56 -4.55 -13.43
C GLY A 233 12.68 -5.75 -13.14
N ASN A 234 11.83 -6.13 -14.08
CA ASN A 234 11.09 -7.38 -14.01
C ASN A 234 11.64 -8.39 -15.00
N ALA A 235 11.98 -9.58 -14.49
CA ALA A 235 12.15 -10.77 -15.30
C ALA A 235 10.89 -11.60 -15.12
N ASP A 236 9.99 -11.54 -16.10
CA ASP A 236 8.78 -12.35 -16.09
C ASP A 236 9.17 -13.83 -16.20
N LEU A 237 8.94 -14.59 -15.12
CA LEU A 237 9.37 -15.98 -15.01
C LEU A 237 8.51 -16.95 -15.84
N LYS A 238 7.33 -16.53 -16.31
CA LYS A 238 6.39 -17.42 -17.01
C LYS A 238 6.08 -16.97 -18.43
N GLN A 239 5.95 -15.66 -18.70
CA GLN A 239 5.34 -15.22 -19.96
C GLN A 239 6.30 -14.54 -20.93
N TRP A 240 7.56 -14.23 -20.53
CA TRP A 240 8.63 -13.58 -21.33
C TRP A 240 8.22 -12.28 -22.07
N ARG A 241 6.95 -11.84 -22.00
CA ARG A 241 6.38 -10.65 -22.65
C ARG A 241 6.40 -9.43 -21.74
N TYR A 242 6.05 -9.59 -20.47
CA TYR A 242 5.96 -8.47 -19.52
C TYR A 242 7.30 -8.17 -18.84
N ASN A 243 8.38 -8.16 -19.61
CA ASN A 243 9.66 -7.66 -19.13
C ASN A 243 9.64 -6.14 -19.19
N TYR A 244 9.88 -5.50 -18.06
CA TYR A 244 9.87 -4.04 -17.99
C TYR A 244 10.99 -3.50 -17.12
N LEU A 245 11.35 -2.25 -17.40
CA LEU A 245 12.19 -1.42 -16.55
C LEU A 245 11.38 -0.18 -16.16
N GLN A 246 11.14 -0.01 -14.87
CA GLN A 246 10.44 1.15 -14.31
C GLN A 246 11.38 2.00 -13.45
N LEU A 247 11.15 3.30 -13.49
CA LEU A 247 11.73 4.30 -12.61
C LEU A 247 10.65 4.74 -11.61
N SER A 248 10.98 4.72 -10.31
CA SER A 248 10.17 5.31 -9.25
C SER A 248 10.99 6.36 -8.50
N LEU A 249 10.47 7.57 -8.42
CA LEU A 249 11.06 8.68 -7.70
C LEU A 249 10.08 9.18 -6.64
N HIS A 250 10.54 9.27 -5.40
CA HIS A 250 9.80 9.86 -4.30
C HIS A 250 10.63 10.96 -3.65
N TRP A 251 10.03 12.13 -3.44
CA TRP A 251 10.65 13.27 -2.78
C TRP A 251 9.74 13.78 -1.68
N ARG A 252 10.20 13.73 -0.43
CA ARG A 252 9.52 14.29 0.74
C ARG A 252 10.40 15.34 1.35
N HIS A 253 9.82 16.49 1.69
CA HIS A 253 10.56 17.60 2.28
C HIS A 253 9.75 18.25 3.39
N TYR A 254 10.42 18.47 4.51
CA TYR A 254 9.87 19.02 5.73
C TYR A 254 10.59 20.32 6.07
N LEU A 255 9.82 21.40 6.17
CA LEU A 255 10.31 22.75 6.46
C LEU A 255 9.67 23.23 7.77
N THR A 256 10.47 23.42 8.80
CA THR A 256 10.01 24.07 10.03
C THR A 256 9.82 25.57 9.76
N LEU A 257 8.57 26.03 9.71
CA LEU A 257 8.23 27.44 9.54
C LEU A 257 8.22 28.20 10.87
N VAL A 258 7.68 27.55 11.91
CA VAL A 258 7.68 28.07 13.28
C VAL A 258 8.16 26.96 14.21
N PRO A 259 9.28 27.14 14.93
CA PRO A 259 9.83 26.11 15.80
C PRO A 259 8.78 25.51 16.74
N ARG A 260 8.65 24.18 16.72
CA ARG A 260 7.72 23.39 17.55
C ARG A 260 6.24 23.70 17.36
N ARG A 261 5.84 24.43 16.31
CA ARG A 261 4.44 24.83 16.09
C ARG A 261 3.95 24.59 14.67
N LEU A 262 4.77 24.90 13.67
CA LEU A 262 4.33 24.85 12.28
C LEU A 262 5.41 24.23 11.39
N ILE A 263 5.05 23.13 10.76
CA ILE A 263 5.86 22.42 9.78
C ILE A 263 5.08 22.41 8.47
N PHE A 264 5.71 22.86 7.39
CA PHE A 264 5.22 22.67 6.05
C PHE A 264 5.86 21.41 5.46
N ALA A 265 5.03 20.52 4.92
CA ALA A 265 5.47 19.26 4.34
C ALA A 265 4.82 19.04 2.98
N TYR A 266 5.59 18.54 2.01
CA TYR A 266 5.08 18.12 0.72
C TYR A 266 5.76 16.82 0.25
N HIS A 267 5.04 16.04 -0.56
CA HIS A 267 5.50 14.80 -1.16
C HIS A 267 5.24 14.83 -2.66
N LEU A 268 6.28 14.59 -3.45
CA LEU A 268 6.20 14.40 -4.90
C LEU A 268 6.52 12.93 -5.21
N GLY A 269 5.72 12.32 -6.08
CA GLY A 269 5.94 10.96 -6.57
C GLY A 269 5.86 10.94 -8.09
N LEU A 270 6.80 10.24 -8.73
CA LEU A 270 6.79 9.99 -10.17
C LEU A 270 7.15 8.53 -10.40
N GLN A 271 6.31 7.84 -11.17
CA GLN A 271 6.58 6.49 -11.64
C GLN A 271 6.46 6.46 -13.16
N HIS A 272 7.47 5.92 -13.83
CA HIS A 272 7.53 5.89 -15.28
C HIS A 272 8.13 4.58 -15.79
N THR A 273 7.52 4.00 -16.81
CA THR A 273 8.07 2.83 -17.50
C THR A 273 9.10 3.30 -18.52
N LEU A 274 10.37 3.00 -18.28
CA LEU A 274 11.48 3.37 -19.15
C LEU A 274 11.60 2.45 -20.37
N ALA A 275 11.31 1.17 -20.19
CA ALA A 275 11.37 0.17 -21.26
C ALA A 275 10.41 -0.98 -20.99
N GLY A 276 9.95 -1.63 -22.07
CA GLY A 276 9.04 -2.76 -22.00
C GLY A 276 7.62 -2.38 -21.62
N GLU A 277 6.82 -3.38 -21.27
CA GLU A 277 5.40 -3.22 -20.97
C GLU A 277 5.08 -3.79 -19.59
N VAL A 278 4.37 -3.00 -18.79
CA VAL A 278 3.97 -3.36 -17.43
C VAL A 278 2.50 -3.79 -17.51
N PRO A 279 2.14 -4.96 -16.97
CA PRO A 279 0.76 -5.41 -17.02
C PRO A 279 -0.13 -4.47 -16.20
N PHE A 280 -1.37 -4.26 -16.63
CA PHE A 280 -2.31 -3.30 -16.08
C PHE A 280 -2.54 -3.50 -14.57
N TYR A 281 -2.52 -4.75 -14.11
CA TYR A 281 -2.76 -5.11 -12.71
C TYR A 281 -1.60 -4.75 -11.77
N ASN A 282 -0.44 -4.35 -12.33
CA ASN A 282 0.70 -3.80 -11.61
C ASN A 282 0.83 -2.28 -11.75
N LEU A 283 0.22 -1.65 -12.78
CA LEU A 283 0.28 -0.20 -12.98
C LEU A 283 -0.32 0.61 -11.83
N ASN A 284 -1.31 0.05 -11.14
CA ASN A 284 -2.01 0.70 -10.04
C ASN A 284 -1.24 0.66 -8.72
N GLU A 285 0.00 0.21 -8.70
CA GLU A 285 0.83 0.19 -7.50
C GLU A 285 1.99 1.18 -7.61
N LEU A 286 2.24 1.93 -6.52
CA LEU A 286 3.48 2.69 -6.35
C LEU A 286 4.59 1.73 -5.94
N ALA A 287 5.69 1.76 -6.68
CA ALA A 287 6.88 1.03 -6.34
C ALA A 287 7.59 1.69 -5.16
N THR A 288 7.71 0.93 -4.07
CA THR A 288 8.49 1.25 -2.86
C THR A 288 9.48 0.11 -2.61
N ILE A 289 10.57 0.39 -1.90
CA ILE A 289 11.43 -0.68 -1.36
C ILE A 289 10.89 -1.26 -0.05
N HIS A 290 10.27 -0.42 0.78
CA HIS A 290 9.78 -0.81 2.10
C HIS A 290 8.27 -1.04 2.06
N TYR A 291 7.88 -2.29 2.34
CA TYR A 291 6.48 -2.73 2.37
C TYR A 291 5.99 -2.89 3.81
N ALA A 292 5.98 -1.80 4.57
CA ALA A 292 5.48 -1.76 5.95
C ALA A 292 3.96 -1.90 6.06
N TYR A 293 3.24 -1.82 4.93
CA TYR A 293 1.79 -1.93 4.87
C TYR A 293 1.35 -2.95 3.80
N GLU A 294 0.12 -3.41 3.96
CA GLU A 294 -0.52 -4.41 3.11
C GLU A 294 -0.83 -3.91 1.69
N GLU A 295 -0.93 -2.58 1.50
CA GLU A 295 -1.12 -1.94 0.19
C GLU A 295 -0.08 -0.87 -0.07
N ASN A 296 0.17 -0.64 -1.35
CA ASN A 296 1.03 0.39 -1.91
C ASN A 296 0.33 0.96 -3.15
N SER A 297 -0.93 1.38 -2.99
CA SER A 297 -1.76 1.88 -4.07
C SER A 297 -1.17 3.14 -4.72
N GLY A 298 -1.26 3.14 -6.05
CA GLY A 298 -0.85 4.17 -7.01
C GLY A 298 -1.40 5.54 -6.67
N LEU A 299 -2.59 5.79 -7.21
CA LEU A 299 -3.30 7.06 -7.12
C LEU A 299 -4.62 6.84 -6.37
N GLY A 300 -4.79 7.54 -5.26
CA GLY A 300 -5.95 7.42 -4.37
C GLY A 300 -5.61 6.78 -3.02
N SER A 301 -6.59 6.69 -2.13
CA SER A 301 -6.43 6.15 -0.77
C SER A 301 -5.62 7.01 0.21
N ARG A 302 -5.41 6.49 1.42
CA ARG A 302 -4.64 7.11 2.51
C ARG A 302 -3.14 7.21 2.24
N TYR A 303 -2.63 6.42 1.29
CA TYR A 303 -1.19 6.25 1.03
C TYR A 303 -0.62 7.19 -0.04
N SER A 304 -1.46 7.71 -0.94
CA SER A 304 -1.04 8.72 -1.93
C SER A 304 -1.95 9.94 -1.92
N ILE A 305 -3.15 9.84 -2.52
CA ILE A 305 -4.07 10.97 -2.69
C ILE A 305 -5.34 10.74 -1.87
N ARG A 306 -5.39 11.36 -0.69
CA ARG A 306 -6.56 11.31 0.20
C ARG A 306 -7.77 11.98 -0.45
N GLY A 307 -8.95 11.41 -0.21
CA GLY A 307 -10.23 11.89 -0.77
C GLY A 307 -10.58 11.28 -2.13
N PHE A 308 -9.66 10.59 -2.78
CA PHE A 308 -9.92 9.84 -4.02
C PHE A 308 -10.06 8.34 -3.72
N ARG A 309 -11.04 7.70 -4.35
CA ARG A 309 -11.23 6.25 -4.29
C ARG A 309 -10.09 5.56 -5.05
N TYR A 310 -9.70 4.40 -4.52
CA TYR A 310 -8.78 3.45 -5.13
C TYR A 310 -9.52 2.14 -5.36
#